data_AF-A0A7G7SUN5-F1
#
_entry.id   AF-A0A7G7SUN5-F1
#
_cell.length_a   1.000
_cell.length_b   1.000
_cell.length_c   1.000
_cell.angle_alpha   90.00
_cell.angle_beta   90.00
_cell.angle_gamma   90.00
#
_symmetry.space_group_name_H-M   'P 1'
#
loop_
_entity.id
_entity.type
_entity.pdbx_description
1 polymer ?
#
loop_
_entity_poly.entity_id
_entity_poly.type
_entity_poly.pdbx_seq_one_letter_code
_entity_poly.pdbx_strand_id
1 'polypeptide(L)'
;MFDATTEALPAPYRAVGDARAPIRVPALPRLALLMFSVVSTAGCTLADAALSKEQFARQVDTLLGGRDAAEVPASALTAFPWQRLCFERDDALLLKFTVDGHERVLALPYEEFFVDEGHVKDSLEDACLGPGDRILVKKKYPGYAGPVEFRKSGQAG
;
A
#
# COMPACT_ATOMS: atom_id res chain seq x y z
N MET A 1 -3.04 64.46 -2.98
CA MET A 1 -3.35 65.43 -1.91
C MET A 1 -3.36 64.63 -0.61
N PHE A 2 -2.41 64.94 0.30
CA PHE A 2 -2.17 64.42 1.67
C PHE A 2 -1.63 62.97 1.79
N ASP A 3 -0.33 62.76 2.09
CA ASP A 3 0.41 62.78 3.39
C ASP A 3 0.14 61.51 4.25
N ALA A 4 1.07 60.54 4.34
CA ALA A 4 2.31 60.46 5.15
C ALA A 4 2.08 60.04 6.62
N THR A 5 2.94 59.13 7.12
CA THR A 5 3.31 58.75 8.52
C THR A 5 3.51 57.21 8.56
N THR A 6 4.70 56.60 8.42
CA THR A 6 5.97 56.65 9.20
C THR A 6 5.80 56.38 10.69
N GLU A 7 6.27 55.22 11.15
CA GLU A 7 6.97 54.92 12.42
C GLU A 7 7.01 53.38 12.57
N ALA A 8 8.00 52.68 13.12
CA ALA A 8 9.40 52.92 13.46
C ALA A 8 9.98 51.54 13.84
N LEU A 9 11.22 51.24 13.47
CA LEU A 9 12.07 50.21 14.09
C LEU A 9 13.13 50.98 14.90
N PRO A 10 13.63 50.47 16.05
CA PRO A 10 14.71 49.47 16.01
C PRO A 10 14.77 48.46 17.17
N ALA A 11 15.60 47.42 16.96
CA ALA A 11 16.08 46.40 17.91
C ALA A 11 16.89 47.03 19.09
N PRO A 12 17.36 46.32 20.16
CA PRO A 12 18.36 45.23 20.01
C PRO A 12 18.60 44.23 21.19
N TYR A 13 19.58 43.35 20.96
CA TYR A 13 20.60 42.82 21.90
C TYR A 13 20.49 41.44 22.59
N ARG A 14 21.67 40.78 22.51
CA ARG A 14 22.15 39.46 22.96
C ARG A 14 22.03 39.17 24.46
N ALA A 15 22.06 37.88 24.79
CA ALA A 15 22.86 37.38 25.91
C ALA A 15 23.58 36.07 25.54
N VAL A 16 24.91 36.10 25.68
CA VAL A 16 25.84 34.97 25.76
C VAL A 16 25.87 34.50 27.20
N GLY A 17 25.89 33.18 27.45
CA GLY A 17 26.11 32.59 28.76
C GLY A 17 26.94 31.31 28.64
N ASP A 18 28.13 31.34 29.22
CA ASP A 18 29.21 30.35 29.18
C ASP A 18 29.20 29.45 30.43
N ALA A 19 29.99 28.37 30.39
CA ALA A 19 30.66 27.66 31.48
C ALA A 19 29.90 26.77 32.50
N ARG A 20 30.19 25.46 32.37
CA ARG A 20 30.68 24.49 33.38
C ARG A 20 30.05 24.44 34.79
N ALA A 21 29.63 23.22 35.19
CA ALA A 21 30.33 22.41 36.20
C ALA A 21 29.75 20.98 36.33
N PRO A 22 30.56 19.95 36.66
CA PRO A 22 30.13 18.57 36.88
C PRO A 22 29.83 18.31 38.36
N ILE A 23 28.83 17.48 38.68
CA ILE A 23 28.63 16.97 40.06
C ILE A 23 28.32 15.47 40.05
N ARG A 24 29.03 14.79 40.95
CA ARG A 24 29.08 13.36 41.25
C ARG A 24 27.76 12.75 41.73
N VAL A 25 27.65 11.47 41.42
CA VAL A 25 26.70 10.43 41.84
C VAL A 25 26.67 10.22 43.37
N PRO A 26 25.51 9.79 43.92
CA PRO A 26 25.52 8.69 44.88
C PRO A 26 24.60 7.52 44.46
N ALA A 27 24.98 6.33 44.91
CA ALA A 27 24.53 5.03 44.45
C ALA A 27 23.35 4.42 45.26
N LEU A 28 22.58 3.58 44.56
CA LEU A 28 21.80 2.40 45.02
C LEU A 28 20.55 2.67 45.90
N PRO A 29 19.49 1.83 45.85
CA PRO A 29 19.54 0.38 45.64
C PRO A 29 18.61 -0.22 44.57
N ARG A 30 18.98 -1.44 44.20
CA ARG A 30 18.21 -2.49 43.54
C ARG A 30 16.72 -2.48 43.94
N LEU A 31 15.85 -2.21 42.97
CA LEU A 31 14.55 -2.89 42.92
C LEU A 31 14.56 -3.80 41.69
N ALA A 32 14.72 -5.09 41.95
CA ALA A 32 14.43 -6.13 41.00
C ALA A 32 12.91 -6.12 40.74
N LEU A 33 12.49 -5.54 39.62
CA LEU A 33 11.15 -5.79 39.10
C LEU A 33 11.26 -6.85 37.99
N LEU A 34 10.97 -8.07 38.41
CA LEU A 34 10.36 -9.16 37.65
C LEU A 34 10.44 -9.07 36.13
N MET A 35 11.32 -9.92 35.59
CA MET A 35 11.25 -10.48 34.26
C MET A 35 9.88 -11.14 34.05
N PHE A 36 8.90 -10.39 33.53
CA PHE A 36 7.77 -10.99 32.82
C PHE A 36 8.12 -11.01 31.33
N SER A 37 8.94 -11.99 30.96
CA SER A 37 9.04 -12.45 29.58
C SER A 37 7.73 -13.11 29.20
N VAL A 38 6.69 -12.30 28.96
CA VAL A 38 5.52 -12.77 28.21
C VAL A 38 5.91 -12.69 26.74
N VAL A 39 6.73 -13.65 26.30
CA VAL A 39 6.74 -14.00 24.88
C VAL A 39 5.42 -14.70 24.64
N SER A 40 4.37 -13.90 24.44
CA SER A 40 3.22 -14.35 23.69
C SER A 40 3.74 -14.58 22.28
N THR A 41 4.23 -15.78 21.99
CA THR A 41 4.06 -16.34 20.66
C THR A 41 2.55 -16.49 20.50
N ALA A 42 1.85 -15.40 20.19
CA ALA A 42 0.73 -15.52 19.31
C ALA A 42 1.33 -16.17 18.08
N GLY A 43 1.22 -17.49 18.00
CA GLY A 43 1.38 -18.18 16.75
C GLY A 43 0.45 -17.42 15.82
N CYS A 44 1.03 -16.67 14.89
CA CYS A 44 0.33 -16.32 13.68
C CYS A 44 -0.05 -17.67 13.10
N THR A 45 -1.25 -18.14 13.44
CA THR A 45 -1.96 -19.04 12.55
C THR A 45 -1.92 -18.27 11.24
N LEU A 46 -1.08 -18.74 10.32
CA LEU A 46 -1.28 -18.51 8.90
C LEU A 46 -2.65 -19.15 8.67
N ALA A 47 -3.70 -18.39 8.98
CA ALA A 47 -5.01 -18.65 8.48
C ALA A 47 -4.76 -18.84 6.99
N ASP A 48 -5.10 -20.03 6.51
CA ASP A 48 -5.15 -20.32 5.10
C ASP A 48 -6.19 -19.35 4.54
N ALA A 49 -5.73 -18.13 4.27
CA ALA A 49 -6.58 -17.01 3.94
C ALA A 49 -6.88 -17.21 2.47
N ALA A 50 -7.86 -18.07 2.22
CA ALA A 50 -8.59 -18.05 0.97
C ALA A 50 -9.00 -16.58 0.77
N LEU A 51 -8.37 -15.94 -0.21
CA LEU A 51 -8.59 -14.54 -0.54
C LEU A 51 -10.06 -14.39 -0.94
N SER A 52 -10.85 -13.71 -0.12
CA SER A 52 -12.25 -13.42 -0.47
C SER A 52 -12.31 -12.24 -1.44
N LYS A 53 -13.39 -12.16 -2.21
CA LYS A 53 -13.67 -11.01 -3.09
C LYS A 53 -13.66 -9.69 -2.31
N GLU A 54 -14.26 -9.67 -1.13
CA GLU A 54 -14.38 -8.47 -0.29
C GLU A 54 -13.02 -8.02 0.24
N GLN A 55 -12.14 -8.97 0.59
CA GLN A 55 -10.77 -8.67 0.97
C GLN A 55 -9.98 -8.07 -0.21
N PHE A 56 -10.12 -8.66 -1.39
CA PHE A 56 -9.49 -8.17 -2.60
C PHE A 56 -9.99 -6.77 -2.98
N ALA A 57 -11.30 -6.54 -2.95
CA ALA A 57 -11.91 -5.24 -3.26
C ALA A 57 -11.39 -4.14 -2.32
N ARG A 58 -11.34 -4.40 -1.01
CA ARG A 58 -10.75 -3.45 -0.03
C ARG A 58 -9.28 -3.16 -0.31
N GLN A 59 -8.53 -4.18 -0.74
CA GLN A 59 -7.13 -4.00 -1.11
C GLN A 59 -7.02 -3.09 -2.35
N VAL A 60 -7.83 -3.33 -3.38
CA VAL A 60 -7.88 -2.48 -4.58
C VAL A 60 -8.24 -1.03 -4.24
N ASP A 61 -9.25 -0.81 -3.37
CA ASP A 61 -9.61 0.53 -2.91
C ASP A 61 -8.46 1.23 -2.17
N THR A 62 -7.72 0.48 -1.35
CA THR A 62 -6.54 0.97 -0.64
C THR A 62 -5.43 1.38 -1.62
N LEU A 63 -5.19 0.61 -2.67
CA LEU A 63 -4.19 0.92 -3.71
C LEU A 63 -4.56 2.19 -4.48
N LEU A 64 -5.85 2.35 -4.81
CA LEU A 64 -6.35 3.55 -5.48
C LEU A 64 -6.24 4.78 -4.57
N GLY A 65 -6.49 4.63 -3.26
CA GLY A 65 -6.28 5.70 -2.28
C GLY A 65 -7.10 6.96 -2.60
N GLY A 66 -8.32 6.78 -3.09
CA GLY A 66 -9.20 7.87 -3.54
C GLY A 66 -8.92 8.42 -4.94
N ARG A 67 -7.84 7.99 -5.61
CA ARG A 67 -7.53 8.36 -6.99
C ARG A 67 -8.31 7.51 -7.99
N ASP A 68 -8.29 7.90 -9.25
CA ASP A 68 -8.90 7.12 -10.34
C ASP A 68 -7.96 6.07 -10.93
N ALA A 69 -6.66 6.18 -10.70
CA ALA A 69 -5.69 5.21 -11.14
C ALA A 69 -4.47 5.15 -10.21
N ALA A 70 -3.86 3.98 -10.14
CA ALA A 70 -2.60 3.74 -9.44
C ALA A 70 -1.77 2.72 -10.21
N GLU A 71 -0.50 3.04 -10.41
CA GLU A 71 0.46 2.05 -10.90
C GLU A 71 1.18 1.40 -9.72
N VAL A 72 1.13 0.07 -9.66
CA VAL A 72 1.58 -0.72 -8.50
C VAL A 72 2.31 -1.98 -8.98
N PRO A 73 3.19 -2.60 -8.17
CA PRO A 73 3.65 -3.94 -8.49
C PRO A 73 2.47 -4.90 -8.34
N ALA A 74 2.42 -5.96 -9.15
CA ALA A 74 1.32 -6.92 -9.13
C ALA A 74 1.15 -7.57 -7.74
N SER A 75 2.27 -7.80 -7.03
CA SER A 75 2.26 -8.27 -5.64
C SER A 75 1.43 -7.42 -4.67
N ALA A 76 1.21 -6.15 -4.96
CA ALA A 76 0.41 -5.28 -4.09
C ALA A 76 -1.09 -5.59 -4.12
N LEU A 77 -1.57 -6.39 -5.08
CA LEU A 77 -2.97 -6.82 -5.17
C LEU A 77 -3.41 -7.71 -4.01
N THR A 78 -2.47 -8.32 -3.29
CA THR A 78 -2.76 -9.27 -2.20
C THR A 78 -1.81 -9.04 -1.03
N ALA A 79 -2.25 -9.43 0.18
CA ALA A 79 -1.40 -9.38 1.37
C ALA A 79 -0.51 -10.63 1.55
N PHE A 80 -0.82 -11.72 0.84
CA PHE A 80 -0.05 -12.96 0.88
C PHE A 80 0.92 -13.05 -0.31
N PRO A 81 2.06 -13.75 -0.15
CA PRO A 81 3.01 -13.99 -1.23
C PRO A 81 2.49 -15.05 -2.22
N TRP A 82 2.82 -14.88 -3.49
CA TRP A 82 2.53 -15.84 -4.57
C TRP A 82 3.67 -15.81 -5.60
N GLN A 83 3.80 -16.85 -6.42
CA GLN A 83 4.86 -16.96 -7.42
C GLN A 83 4.43 -16.48 -8.81
N ARG A 84 3.16 -16.68 -9.17
CA ARG A 84 2.59 -16.27 -10.46
C ARG A 84 1.12 -15.88 -10.29
N LEU A 85 0.66 -14.89 -11.06
CA LEU A 85 -0.74 -14.50 -11.17
C LEU A 85 -1.14 -14.47 -12.65
N CYS A 86 -2.13 -15.25 -13.06
CA CYS A 86 -2.69 -15.20 -14.42
C CYS A 86 -4.11 -14.61 -14.39
N PHE A 87 -4.44 -13.83 -15.41
CA PHE A 87 -5.76 -13.26 -15.62
C PHE A 87 -6.43 -14.03 -16.75
N GLU A 88 -7.56 -14.66 -16.48
CA GLU A 88 -8.37 -15.36 -17.49
C GLU A 88 -9.74 -14.70 -17.57
N ARG A 89 -10.23 -14.52 -18.80
CA ARG A 89 -11.53 -13.91 -19.07
C ARG A 89 -12.48 -15.03 -19.50
N ASP A 90 -13.38 -15.40 -18.61
CA ASP A 90 -14.39 -16.45 -18.82
C ASP A 90 -15.79 -15.87 -18.50
N ASP A 91 -16.70 -16.64 -17.90
CA ASP A 91 -17.96 -16.14 -17.32
C ASP A 91 -17.77 -15.06 -16.24
N ALA A 92 -16.56 -14.98 -15.67
CA ALA A 92 -16.10 -13.95 -14.72
C ALA A 92 -14.62 -13.65 -14.99
N LEU A 93 -14.10 -12.56 -14.42
CA LEU A 93 -12.65 -12.34 -14.40
C LEU A 93 -12.02 -13.31 -13.38
N LEU A 94 -11.19 -14.24 -13.84
CA LEU A 94 -10.50 -15.18 -12.97
C LEU A 94 -9.07 -14.71 -12.71
N LEU A 95 -8.72 -14.58 -11.44
CA LEU A 95 -7.34 -14.38 -10.98
C LEU A 95 -6.79 -15.69 -10.43
N LYS A 96 -5.83 -16.28 -11.14
CA LYS A 96 -5.24 -17.58 -10.81
C LYS A 96 -3.85 -17.39 -10.25
N PHE A 97 -3.75 -17.55 -8.94
CA PHE A 97 -2.51 -17.43 -8.19
C PHE A 97 -1.84 -18.80 -8.07
N THR A 98 -0.58 -18.91 -8.46
CA THR A 98 0.26 -20.03 -8.02
C THR A 98 0.88 -19.68 -6.66
N VAL A 99 0.59 -20.48 -5.65
CA VAL A 99 1.11 -20.37 -4.27
C VAL A 99 1.69 -21.73 -3.87
N ASP A 100 3.00 -21.77 -3.68
CA ASP A 100 3.76 -22.96 -3.27
C ASP A 100 3.51 -24.17 -4.18
N GLY A 101 3.39 -23.91 -5.48
CA GLY A 101 3.12 -24.92 -6.50
C GLY A 101 1.64 -25.32 -6.64
N HIS A 102 0.76 -24.77 -5.81
CA HIS A 102 -0.68 -24.98 -5.88
C HIS A 102 -1.40 -23.79 -6.52
N GLU A 103 -2.46 -24.05 -7.27
CA GLU A 103 -3.30 -23.00 -7.84
C GLU A 103 -4.41 -22.58 -6.87
N ARG A 104 -4.62 -21.28 -6.73
CA ARG A 104 -5.75 -20.66 -6.03
C ARG A 104 -6.45 -19.71 -6.99
N VAL A 105 -7.76 -19.85 -7.13
CA VAL A 105 -8.55 -19.06 -8.07
C VAL A 105 -9.47 -18.11 -7.31
N LEU A 106 -9.46 -16.84 -7.70
CA LEU A 106 -10.44 -15.85 -7.27
C LEU A 106 -11.26 -15.42 -8.50
N ALA A 107 -12.56 -15.70 -8.47
CA ALA A 107 -13.50 -15.22 -9.48
C ALA A 107 -14.05 -13.84 -9.08
N LEU A 108 -14.01 -12.89 -10.01
CA LEU A 108 -14.43 -11.52 -9.83
C LEU A 108 -15.54 -11.16 -10.84
N PRO A 109 -16.65 -10.55 -10.38
CA PRO A 109 -17.75 -10.15 -11.26
C PRO A 109 -17.34 -8.98 -12.16
N TYR A 110 -17.72 -9.03 -13.45
CA TYR A 110 -17.38 -8.00 -14.44
C TYR A 110 -17.98 -6.63 -14.16
N GLU A 111 -19.05 -6.58 -13.37
CA GLU A 111 -19.69 -5.37 -12.88
C GLU A 111 -18.78 -4.58 -11.92
N GLU A 112 -17.81 -5.26 -11.28
CA GLU A 112 -16.89 -4.68 -10.31
C GLU A 112 -15.44 -4.67 -10.79
N PHE A 113 -15.01 -5.67 -11.58
CA PHE A 113 -13.62 -5.85 -11.99
C PHE A 113 -13.51 -6.42 -13.39
N PHE A 114 -12.58 -5.92 -14.20
CA PHE A 114 -12.37 -6.47 -15.55
C PHE A 114 -10.93 -6.27 -16.04
N VAL A 115 -10.60 -7.04 -17.07
CA VAL A 115 -9.52 -6.74 -18.02
C VAL A 115 -10.18 -6.57 -19.38
N ASP A 116 -9.60 -5.74 -20.24
CA ASP A 116 -10.11 -5.56 -21.60
C ASP A 116 -9.81 -6.79 -22.47
N GLU A 117 -10.39 -6.86 -23.67
CA GLU A 117 -10.16 -7.96 -24.60
C GLU A 117 -8.68 -8.03 -25.04
N GLY A 118 -8.16 -9.22 -25.35
CA GLY A 118 -6.73 -9.49 -25.54
C GLY A 118 -6.14 -8.79 -26.77
N HIS A 119 -6.99 -8.35 -27.69
CA HIS A 119 -6.59 -7.52 -28.83
C HIS A 119 -6.42 -6.03 -28.46
N VAL A 120 -6.90 -5.61 -27.29
CA VAL A 120 -6.74 -4.26 -26.77
C VAL A 120 -5.34 -4.09 -26.17
N LYS A 121 -4.72 -2.98 -26.50
CA LYS A 121 -3.36 -2.65 -26.04
C LYS A 121 -3.28 -2.68 -24.51
N ASP A 122 -2.25 -3.33 -24.01
CA ASP A 122 -1.94 -3.48 -22.59
C ASP A 122 -2.97 -4.31 -21.80
N SER A 123 -3.84 -5.05 -22.51
CA SER A 123 -4.71 -6.03 -21.88
C SER A 123 -3.91 -7.09 -21.13
N LEU A 124 -4.53 -7.57 -20.05
CA LEU A 124 -4.06 -8.70 -19.26
C LEU A 124 -4.82 -9.98 -19.57
N GLU A 125 -5.79 -10.02 -20.51
CA GLU A 125 -6.44 -11.28 -20.90
C GLU A 125 -5.39 -12.33 -21.30
N ASP A 126 -5.49 -13.51 -20.67
CA ASP A 126 -4.58 -14.66 -20.78
C ASP A 126 -3.11 -14.36 -20.45
N ALA A 127 -2.82 -13.22 -19.81
CA ALA A 127 -1.48 -12.84 -19.40
C ALA A 127 -1.18 -13.33 -17.98
N CYS A 128 0.04 -13.81 -17.77
CA CYS A 128 0.58 -14.13 -16.46
C CYS A 128 1.66 -13.12 -16.06
N LEU A 129 1.62 -12.72 -14.80
CA LEU A 129 2.53 -11.78 -14.17
C LEU A 129 3.32 -12.45 -13.05
N GLY A 130 4.55 -11.98 -12.86
CA GLY A 130 5.33 -12.16 -11.65
C GLY A 130 5.05 -11.08 -10.60
N PRO A 131 5.44 -11.30 -9.33
CA PRO A 131 5.18 -10.36 -8.23
C PRO A 131 5.70 -8.93 -8.45
N GLY A 132 6.80 -8.79 -9.21
CA GLY A 132 7.46 -7.51 -9.49
C GLY A 132 6.93 -6.77 -10.72
N ASP A 133 6.11 -7.41 -11.55
CA ASP A 133 5.59 -6.78 -12.76
C ASP A 133 4.69 -5.60 -12.40
N ARG A 134 4.75 -4.55 -13.22
CA ARG A 134 3.99 -3.31 -12.98
C ARG A 134 2.65 -3.38 -13.70
N ILE A 135 1.59 -3.07 -12.96
CA ILE A 135 0.24 -2.98 -13.50
C ILE A 135 -0.36 -1.60 -13.23
N LEU A 136 -1.27 -1.20 -14.10
CA LEU A 136 -2.15 -0.07 -13.87
C LEU A 136 -3.50 -0.59 -13.37
N VAL A 137 -3.86 -0.16 -12.16
CA VAL A 137 -5.20 -0.36 -11.58
C VAL A 137 -5.96 0.94 -11.80
N LYS A 138 -7.10 0.89 -12.49
CA LYS A 138 -7.80 2.10 -12.94
C LYS A 138 -9.31 1.95 -12.85
N LYS A 139 -10.02 2.97 -12.36
CA LYS A 139 -11.47 3.05 -12.47
C LYS A 139 -11.87 3.27 -13.93
N LYS A 140 -12.84 2.50 -14.42
CA LYS A 140 -13.41 2.69 -15.76
C LYS A 140 -13.98 4.09 -15.96
N TYR A 141 -14.66 4.61 -14.94
CA TYR A 141 -15.28 5.94 -14.94
C TYR A 141 -14.67 6.82 -13.84
N PRO A 142 -13.83 7.80 -14.20
CA PRO A 142 -13.21 8.73 -13.25
C PRO A 142 -14.23 9.42 -12.35
N GLY A 143 -13.98 9.48 -11.04
CA GLY A 143 -14.88 10.10 -10.06
C GLY A 143 -16.12 9.29 -9.66
N TYR A 144 -16.33 8.09 -10.21
CA TYR A 144 -17.46 7.21 -9.87
C TYR A 144 -17.00 5.87 -9.29
N ALA A 145 -17.86 5.26 -8.48
CA ALA A 145 -17.73 3.85 -8.10
C ALA A 145 -18.20 2.99 -9.28
N GLY A 146 -17.31 2.80 -10.25
CA GLY A 146 -17.50 1.91 -11.39
C GLY A 146 -16.51 0.75 -11.36
N PRO A 147 -16.59 -0.17 -12.34
CA PRO A 147 -15.69 -1.32 -12.36
C PRO A 147 -14.24 -0.87 -12.49
N VAL A 148 -13.35 -1.64 -11.87
CA VAL A 148 -11.91 -1.43 -11.91
C VAL A 148 -11.30 -2.28 -13.03
N GLU A 149 -10.54 -1.62 -13.90
CA GLU A 149 -9.74 -2.20 -14.97
C GLU A 149 -8.33 -2.53 -14.47
N PHE A 150 -7.83 -3.71 -14.80
CA PHE A 150 -6.42 -4.06 -14.66
C PHE A 150 -5.75 -4.10 -16.03
N ARG A 151 -4.59 -3.44 -16.14
CA ARG A 151 -3.79 -3.40 -17.37
C ARG A 151 -2.32 -3.60 -17.07
N LYS A 152 -1.55 -4.01 -18.07
CA LYS A 152 -0.08 -3.87 -18.04
C LYS A 152 0.27 -2.38 -17.88
N SER A 153 1.26 -2.06 -17.04
CA SER A 153 1.81 -0.71 -17.07
C SER A 153 2.51 -0.47 -18.41
N GLY A 154 2.26 0.68 -19.03
CA GLY A 154 2.87 1.09 -20.29
C GLY A 154 4.38 1.40 -20.19
N GLN A 155 5.02 1.21 -19.03
CA GLN A 155 6.48 1.19 -18.92
C GLN A 155 7.02 -0.16 -19.39
N ALA A 156 6.89 -0.42 -20.70
CA ALA A 156 7.91 -1.22 -21.38
C ALA A 156 9.21 -0.40 -21.36
N GLY A 157 10.33 -1.05 -20.99
CA GLY A 157 11.65 -0.42 -20.93
C GLY A 157 12.13 0.18 -22.25
#